data_AF-A0A7X7V4D3-F1
#
_entry.id   AF-A0A7X7V4D3-F1
#
_cell.length_a   1.000
_cell.length_b   1.000
_cell.length_c   1.000
_cell.angle_alpha   90.00
_cell.angle_beta   90.00
_cell.angle_gamma   90.00
#
_symmetry.space_group_name_H-M   'P 1'
#
loop_
_entity.id
_entity.type
_entity.pdbx_description
1 polymer ?
#
loop_
_entity_poly.entity_id
_entity_poly.type
_entity_poly.pdbx_seq_one_letter_code
_entity_poly.pdbx_strand_id
1 'polypeptide(L)'
;MKTDGTMSKETLHKVLAEYVSKQIAAKADDLTAEEWIMIMNCYSSHFSASFCAKKSGIDVKEIEQIYYKFSMEASLYAMENPF
;
A
#
# COMPACT_ATOMS: atom_id res chain seq x y z
N MET A 1 -12.29 -26.11 -8.83
CA MET A 1 -12.22 -24.65 -9.01
C MET A 1 -10.76 -24.25 -8.88
N LYS A 2 -10.17 -23.54 -9.85
CA LYS A 2 -8.87 -22.90 -9.67
C LYS A 2 -9.18 -21.48 -9.22
N THR A 3 -8.93 -21.16 -7.96
CA THR A 3 -8.83 -19.76 -7.53
C THR A 3 -7.56 -19.23 -8.19
N ASP A 4 -7.72 -18.35 -9.16
CA ASP A 4 -6.61 -17.54 -9.63
C ASP A 4 -6.13 -16.75 -8.41
N GLY A 5 -4.84 -16.76 -8.10
CA GLY A 5 -4.27 -16.17 -6.88
C GLY A 5 -4.34 -14.63 -6.85
N THR A 6 -5.38 -14.04 -7.43
CA THR A 6 -5.61 -12.61 -7.59
C THR A 6 -6.47 -12.13 -6.42
N MET A 7 -5.88 -11.32 -5.54
CA MET A 7 -6.61 -10.68 -4.44
C MET A 7 -7.74 -9.79 -4.98
N SER A 8 -8.95 -9.91 -4.42
CA SER A 8 -10.07 -9.06 -4.81
C SER A 8 -9.79 -7.58 -4.48
N LYS A 9 -10.38 -6.66 -5.24
CA LYS A 9 -10.23 -5.21 -4.99
C LYS A 9 -10.70 -4.80 -3.59
N GLU A 10 -11.76 -5.43 -3.09
CA GLU A 10 -12.27 -5.16 -1.73
C GLU A 10 -11.28 -5.62 -0.67
N THR A 11 -10.70 -6.81 -0.85
CA THR A 11 -9.65 -7.34 0.03
C THR A 11 -8.43 -6.42 0.03
N LEU A 12 -7.99 -5.97 -1.15
CA LEU A 12 -6.87 -5.05 -1.28
C LEU A 12 -7.13 -3.75 -0.50
N HIS A 13 -8.32 -3.17 -0.60
CA HIS A 13 -8.66 -1.96 0.15
C HIS A 13 -8.66 -2.17 1.67
N LYS A 14 -9.14 -3.33 2.17
CA LYS A 14 -9.09 -3.64 3.61
C LYS A 14 -7.65 -3.75 4.11
N VAL A 15 -6.81 -4.47 3.38
CA VAL A 15 -5.37 -4.61 3.71
C VAL A 15 -4.66 -3.25 3.69
N LEU A 16 -4.95 -2.40 2.69
CA LEU A 16 -4.42 -1.03 2.63
C LEU A 16 -4.83 -0.19 3.84
N ALA A 17 -6.11 -0.24 4.24
CA ALA A 17 -6.61 0.53 5.37
C ALA A 17 -5.97 0.10 6.70
N GLU A 18 -5.80 -1.21 6.91
CA GLU A 18 -5.13 -1.74 8.10
C GLU A 18 -3.64 -1.36 8.14
N TYR A 19 -2.94 -1.47 7.01
CA TYR A 19 -1.54 -1.10 6.90
C TYR A 19 -1.30 0.36 7.30
N VAL A 20 -2.06 1.29 6.70
CA VAL A 20 -1.97 2.73 6.99
C VAL A 20 -2.27 3.01 8.45
N SER A 21 -3.32 2.41 9.00
CA SER A 21 -3.69 2.60 10.40
C SER A 21 -2.57 2.20 11.35
N LYS A 22 -1.85 1.11 11.05
CA LYS A 22 -0.69 0.66 11.83
C LYS A 22 0.48 1.63 11.71
N GLN A 23 0.82 2.11 10.51
CA GLN A 23 1.94 3.05 10.32
C GLN A 23 1.68 4.38 11.05
N ILE A 24 0.47 4.95 10.91
CA ILE A 24 0.06 6.19 11.59
C ILE A 24 0.11 6.01 13.11
N ALA A 25 -0.44 4.92 13.63
CA ALA A 25 -0.43 4.65 15.07
C ALA A 25 1.00 4.47 15.62
N ALA A 26 1.88 3.86 14.83
CA ALA A 26 3.27 3.65 15.18
C ALA A 26 4.16 4.89 14.99
N LYS A 27 3.67 5.94 14.32
CA LYS A 27 4.49 7.06 13.82
C LYS A 27 5.73 6.55 13.09
N ALA A 28 5.54 5.50 12.28
CA ALA A 28 6.64 4.75 11.69
C ALA A 28 7.40 5.53 10.62
N ASP A 29 6.85 6.67 10.21
CA ASP A 29 7.28 7.52 9.12
C ASP A 29 6.87 8.97 9.41
N ASP A 30 7.55 9.91 8.77
CA ASP A 30 7.26 11.35 8.88
C ASP A 30 6.08 11.78 7.98
N LEU A 31 5.29 10.82 7.48
CA LEU A 31 4.17 11.08 6.60
C LEU A 31 2.91 11.43 7.39
N THR A 32 2.20 12.45 6.91
CA THR A 32 0.87 12.80 7.36
C THR A 32 -0.17 11.76 6.89
N ALA A 33 -1.34 11.77 7.52
CA ALA A 33 -2.44 10.91 7.10
C ALA A 33 -2.89 11.17 5.64
N GLU A 34 -2.81 12.42 5.18
CA GLU A 34 -3.15 12.79 3.80
C GLU A 34 -2.14 12.22 2.79
N GLU A 35 -0.85 12.26 3.12
CA GLU A 35 0.21 11.65 2.32
C GLU A 35 0.04 10.14 2.23
N TRP A 36 -0.30 9.49 3.35
CA TRP A 36 -0.63 8.06 3.37
C TRP A 36 -1.78 7.71 2.43
N ILE A 37 -2.89 8.44 2.52
CA ILE A 37 -4.06 8.23 1.65
C ILE A 37 -3.67 8.42 0.17
N MET A 38 -2.88 9.44 -0.14
CA MET A 38 -2.41 9.70 -1.50
C MET A 38 -1.57 8.54 -2.02
N ILE A 39 -0.56 8.08 -1.29
CA ILE A 39 0.33 6.99 -1.71
C ILE A 39 -0.46 5.69 -1.91
N MET A 40 -1.39 5.36 -1.02
CA MET A 40 -2.21 4.15 -1.15
C MET A 40 -3.15 4.18 -2.36
N ASN A 41 -3.80 5.32 -2.63
CA ASN A 41 -4.60 5.50 -3.84
C ASN A 41 -3.76 5.35 -5.11
N CYS A 42 -2.53 5.84 -5.04
CA CYS A 42 -1.55 5.74 -6.12
C CYS A 42 -1.16 4.28 -6.38
N TYR A 43 -0.91 3.51 -5.31
CA TYR A 43 -0.62 2.08 -5.37
C TYR A 43 -1.81 1.27 -5.91
N SER A 44 -3.02 1.48 -5.38
CA SER A 44 -4.22 0.74 -5.78
C SER A 44 -4.64 1.02 -7.23
N SER A 45 -4.24 2.18 -7.77
CA SER A 45 -4.47 2.56 -9.17
C SER A 45 -3.35 2.11 -10.10
N HIS A 46 -2.35 1.38 -9.59
CA HIS A 46 -1.17 0.92 -10.33
C HIS A 46 -0.38 2.05 -11.02
N PHE A 47 -0.33 3.23 -10.41
CA PHE A 47 0.53 4.31 -10.89
C PHE A 47 2.00 4.06 -10.51
N SER A 48 2.92 4.51 -11.37
CA SER A 48 4.35 4.42 -11.06
C SER A 48 4.75 5.34 -9.91
N ALA A 49 5.78 4.94 -9.15
CA ALA A 49 6.31 5.76 -8.06
C ALA A 49 6.71 7.17 -8.55
N SER A 50 7.32 7.29 -9.73
CA SER A 50 7.69 8.59 -10.31
C SER A 50 6.48 9.49 -10.60
N PHE A 51 5.33 8.92 -10.98
CA PHE A 51 4.10 9.69 -11.16
C PHE A 51 3.58 10.19 -9.81
N CYS A 52 3.57 9.32 -8.81
CA CYS A 52 3.08 9.63 -7.47
C CYS A 52 3.96 10.64 -6.74
N ALA A 53 5.28 10.56 -6.90
CA ALA A 53 6.26 11.52 -6.38
C ALA A 53 5.96 12.94 -6.89
N LYS A 54 5.70 13.09 -8.20
CA LYS A 54 5.34 14.39 -8.80
C LYS A 54 4.03 14.97 -8.26
N LYS A 55 3.11 14.13 -7.79
CA LYS A 55 1.80 14.54 -7.28
C LYS A 55 1.79 14.85 -5.79
N SER A 56 2.56 14.10 -5.02
CA SER A 56 2.63 14.20 -3.56
C SER A 56 3.74 15.13 -3.07
N GLY A 57 4.79 15.34 -3.86
CA GLY A 57 6.00 16.03 -3.42
C GLY A 57 6.94 15.15 -2.59
N ILE A 58 6.59 13.88 -2.38
CA ILE A 58 7.39 12.88 -1.66
C ILE A 58 8.49 12.35 -2.58
N ASP A 59 9.63 11.97 -1.99
CA ASP A 59 10.74 11.41 -2.76
C ASP A 59 10.34 10.09 -3.44
N VAL A 60 10.82 9.89 -4.66
CA VAL A 60 10.47 8.70 -5.45
C VAL A 60 10.97 7.41 -4.79
N LYS A 61 12.15 7.42 -4.15
CA LYS A 61 12.69 6.23 -3.48
C LYS A 61 11.89 5.89 -2.23
N GLU A 62 11.38 6.90 -1.54
CA GLU A 62 10.52 6.71 -0.37
C GLU A 62 9.20 6.03 -0.78
N ILE A 63 8.57 6.48 -1.86
CA ILE A 63 7.37 5.82 -2.41
C ILE A 63 7.68 4.38 -2.85
N GLU A 64 8.81 4.14 -3.52
CA GLU A 64 9.23 2.78 -3.91
C GLU A 64 9.42 1.86 -2.70
N GLN A 65 10.03 2.35 -1.61
CA GLN A 65 10.20 1.60 -0.37
C GLN A 65 8.85 1.28 0.27
N ILE A 66 7.93 2.24 0.30
CA ILE A 66 6.57 2.03 0.83
C ILE A 66 5.83 0.98 -0.01
N TYR A 67 5.90 1.08 -1.34
CA TYR A 67 5.28 0.10 -2.25
C TYR A 67 5.83 -1.31 -2.02
N TYR A 68 7.15 -1.44 -1.87
CA TYR A 68 7.80 -2.72 -1.61
C TYR A 68 7.37 -3.31 -0.26
N LYS A 69 7.45 -2.53 0.82
CA LYS A 69 7.06 -2.95 2.17
C LYS A 69 5.59 -3.37 2.21
N PHE A 70 4.71 -2.57 1.60
CA PHE A 70 3.29 -2.91 1.50
C PHE A 70 3.07 -4.20 0.71
N SER A 71 3.71 -4.37 -0.46
CA SER A 71 3.54 -5.57 -1.30
C SER A 71 3.95 -6.84 -0.56
N MET A 72 5.02 -6.76 0.24
CA MET A 72 5.47 -7.85 1.13
C MET A 72 4.42 -8.17 2.20
N GLU A 73 3.94 -7.16 2.92
CA GLU A 73 2.95 -7.34 4.00
C GLU A 73 1.59 -7.85 3.47
N ALA A 74 1.14 -7.35 2.32
CA ALA A 74 -0.07 -7.84 1.67
C ALA A 74 0.07 -9.31 1.22
N SER A 75 1.25 -9.71 0.75
CA SER A 75 1.53 -11.10 0.38
C SER A 75 1.53 -12.01 1.62
N LEU A 76 2.13 -11.58 2.73
CA LEU A 76 2.12 -12.32 3.99
C LEU A 76 0.68 -12.50 4.51
N TYR A 77 -0.11 -11.42 4.50
CA TYR A 77 -1.52 -11.50 4.89
C TYR A 77 -2.31 -12.50 4.04
N ALA A 78 -2.11 -12.50 2.71
CA ALA A 78 -2.76 -13.44 1.81
C ALA A 78 -2.33 -14.90 2.04
N MET A 79 -1.09 -15.14 2.48
CA MET A 79 -0.61 -16.47 2.87
C MET A 79 -1.23 -16.95 4.18
N GLU A 80 -1.40 -16.05 5.15
CA GLU A 80 -2.00 -16.35 6.47
C GLU A 80 -3.53 -16.48 6.40
N ASN A 81 -4.15 -15.88 5.38
CA ASN A 81 -5.60 -15.87 5.16
C ASN A 81 -5.94 -16.38 3.74
N PRO A 82 -5.75 -17.68 3.46
CA PRO A 82 -5.97 -18.22 2.12
C PRO A 82 -7.46 -18.10 1.72
N PHE A 83 -7.70 -17.53 0.54
CA PHE A 83 -9.03 -17.29 -0.07
C PHE A 83 -9.60 -18.53 -0.77
#